data_AF-X1CJB7-F1
#
_entry.id   AF-X1CJB7-F1
#
_cell.length_a   1.000
_cell.length_b   1.000
_cell.length_c   1.000
_cell.angle_alpha   90.00
_cell.angle_beta   90.00
_cell.angle_gamma   90.00
#
_symmetry.space_group_name_H-M   'P 1'
#
loop_
_entity.id
_entity.type
_entity.pdbx_description
1 polymer ?
#
loop_
_entity_poly.entity_id
_entity_poly.type
_entity_poly.pdbx_seq_one_letter_code
_entity_poly.pdbx_strand_id
1 'polypeptide(L)'
;MGIFIFRFFIIVLITLTGYFFPPFHLAPYFGAATGFLLSIVIVYLEIRIRKSQFKVIWSSTIGTLAGVLLGWALGSIYQTIASDNSTTTFIRIFFLLIMPYIGFLVGTRKFEWLEPPHLFHFFKEKNVKNAGHSYK
;
A
#
# COMPACT_ATOMS: atom_id res chain seq x y z
N MET A 1 24.06 6.46 -14.39
CA MET A 1 23.64 7.72 -15.05
C MET A 1 22.16 7.76 -15.42
N GLY A 2 21.53 6.69 -15.92
CA GLY A 2 20.10 6.71 -16.33
C GLY A 2 19.07 7.10 -15.26
N ILE A 3 19.26 6.69 -14.00
CA ILE A 3 18.31 7.00 -12.90
C ILE A 3 18.18 8.52 -12.64
N PHE A 4 19.26 9.29 -12.80
CA PHE A 4 19.21 10.74 -12.57
C PHE A 4 18.40 11.46 -13.65
N ILE A 5 18.52 11.01 -14.91
CA ILE A 5 17.76 11.53 -16.05
C ILE A 5 16.26 11.28 -15.84
N PHE A 6 15.90 10.08 -15.37
CA PHE A 6 14.51 9.73 -15.07
C PHE A 6 13.90 10.58 -13.94
N ARG A 7 14.65 10.81 -12.84
CA ARG A 7 14.21 11.72 -11.75
C ARG A 7 13.95 13.12 -12.25
N PHE A 8 14.88 13.66 -13.05
CA PHE A 8 14.74 15.01 -13.59
C PHE A 8 13.51 15.12 -14.50
N PHE A 9 13.27 14.10 -15.34
CA PHE A 9 12.10 14.04 -16.19
C PHE A 9 10.79 14.03 -15.39
N ILE A 10 10.69 13.21 -14.34
CA ILE A 10 9.50 13.17 -13.46
C ILE A 10 9.25 14.51 -12.77
N ILE A 11 10.31 15.16 -12.27
CA ILE A 11 10.20 16.47 -11.60
C ILE A 11 9.62 17.50 -12.57
N VAL A 12 10.14 17.57 -13.79
CA VAL A 12 9.68 18.49 -14.83
C VAL A 12 8.22 18.23 -15.18
N LEU A 13 7.84 16.96 -15.35
CA LEU A 13 6.49 16.57 -15.75
C LEU A 13 5.46 16.90 -14.66
N ILE A 14 5.76 16.63 -13.39
CA ILE A 14 4.88 16.97 -12.26
C ILE A 14 4.77 18.49 -12.09
N THR A 15 5.87 19.22 -12.24
CA THR A 15 5.87 20.68 -12.16
C THR A 15 5.03 21.30 -13.28
N LEU A 16 5.13 20.77 -14.51
CA LEU A 16 4.26 21.18 -15.62
C LEU A 16 2.79 20.87 -15.34
N THR A 17 2.48 19.67 -14.84
CA THR A 17 1.10 19.31 -14.50
C THR A 17 0.53 20.20 -13.40
N GLY A 18 1.32 20.55 -12.38
CA GLY A 18 0.90 21.49 -11.34
C GLY A 18 0.70 22.92 -11.83
N TYR A 19 1.40 23.32 -12.90
CA TYR A 19 1.21 24.61 -13.56
C TYR A 19 -0.03 24.66 -14.46
N PHE A 20 -0.28 23.60 -15.25
CA PHE A 20 -1.43 23.52 -16.17
C PHE A 20 -2.73 23.14 -15.49
N PHE A 21 -2.66 22.30 -14.46
CA PHE A 21 -3.81 21.84 -13.67
C PHE A 21 -3.58 22.21 -12.20
N PRO A 22 -3.62 23.52 -11.86
CA PRO A 22 -3.44 23.96 -10.49
C PRO A 22 -4.53 23.32 -9.62
N PRO A 23 -4.17 22.47 -8.64
CA PRO A 23 -5.15 21.90 -7.74
C PRO A 23 -5.84 23.04 -6.97
N PHE A 24 -7.15 22.91 -6.79
CA PHE A 24 -8.01 23.87 -6.07
C PHE A 24 -8.24 25.24 -6.73
N HIS A 25 -8.06 25.38 -8.06
CA HIS A 25 -8.23 26.67 -8.78
C HIS A 25 -7.33 27.80 -8.23
N LEU A 26 -6.18 27.47 -7.63
CA LEU A 26 -5.23 28.47 -7.16
C LEU A 26 -4.54 29.17 -8.34
N ALA A 27 -4.03 30.38 -8.07
CA ALA A 27 -3.20 31.10 -9.02
C ALA A 27 -2.03 30.22 -9.51
N PRO A 28 -1.66 30.29 -10.81
CA PRO A 28 -0.70 29.36 -11.44
C PRO A 28 0.65 29.23 -10.71
N TYR A 29 1.11 30.31 -10.07
CA TYR A 29 2.33 30.33 -9.27
C TYR A 29 2.27 29.41 -8.04
N PHE A 30 1.14 29.36 -7.34
CA PHE A 30 0.95 28.44 -6.21
C PHE A 30 0.74 27.00 -6.69
N GLY A 31 0.14 26.80 -7.87
CA GLY A 31 0.08 25.50 -8.54
C GLY A 31 1.47 24.93 -8.86
N ALA A 32 2.36 25.76 -9.42
CA ALA A 32 3.75 25.37 -9.66
C ALA A 32 4.52 25.07 -8.36
N ALA A 33 4.36 25.88 -7.32
CA ALA A 33 5.04 25.67 -6.03
C ALA A 33 4.59 24.35 -5.35
N THR A 34 3.29 24.06 -5.37
CA THR A 34 2.75 22.80 -4.84
C THR A 34 3.19 21.59 -5.68
N GLY A 35 3.18 21.72 -7.02
CA GLY A 35 3.71 20.69 -7.91
C GLY A 35 5.20 20.40 -7.68
N PHE A 36 6.01 21.44 -7.49
CA PHE A 36 7.43 21.30 -7.18
C PHE A 36 7.65 20.60 -5.83
N LEU A 37 6.95 21.01 -4.77
CA LEU A 37 7.00 20.32 -3.47
C LEU A 37 6.58 18.86 -3.56
N LEU A 38 5.51 18.56 -4.30
CA LEU A 38 5.04 17.20 -4.52
C LEU A 38 6.09 16.35 -5.25
N SER A 39 6.77 16.93 -6.24
CA SER A 39 7.83 16.26 -6.99
C SER A 39 9.02 15.88 -6.10
N ILE A 40 9.40 16.73 -5.15
CA ILE A 40 10.46 16.43 -4.16
C ILE A 40 10.06 15.25 -3.28
N VAL A 41 8.81 15.24 -2.80
CA VAL A 41 8.28 14.15 -1.96
C VAL A 41 8.27 12.82 -2.72
N ILE A 42 7.82 12.82 -3.98
CA ILE A 42 7.80 11.63 -4.82
C ILE A 42 9.21 11.09 -5.06
N VAL A 43 10.15 11.99 -5.35
CA VAL A 43 11.56 11.65 -5.54
C VAL A 43 12.19 11.07 -4.27
N TYR A 44 11.85 11.61 -3.10
CA TYR A 44 12.28 11.06 -1.82
C TYR A 44 11.71 9.65 -1.58
N LEU A 45 10.42 9.45 -1.85
CA LEU A 45 9.78 8.14 -1.81
C LEU A 45 10.46 7.15 -2.77
N GLU A 46 10.82 7.57 -3.98
CA GLU A 46 11.50 6.74 -4.98
C GLU A 46 12.86 6.23 -4.47
N ILE A 47 13.65 7.10 -3.82
CA ILE A 47 14.93 6.69 -3.19
C ILE A 47 14.68 5.66 -2.09
N ARG A 48 13.65 5.87 -1.27
CA ARG A 48 13.30 5.00 -0.15
C ARG A 48 12.79 3.65 -0.63
N ILE A 49 12.01 3.62 -1.71
CA ILE A 49 11.52 2.40 -2.36
C ILE A 49 12.69 1.63 -2.97
N ARG A 50 13.65 2.29 -3.63
CA ARG A 50 14.83 1.62 -4.21
C ARG A 50 15.71 0.92 -3.17
N LYS A 51 15.75 1.42 -1.92
CA LYS A 51 16.44 0.74 -0.81
C LYS A 51 15.62 -0.39 -0.18
N SER A 52 14.33 -0.47 -0.49
CA SER A 52 13.44 -1.50 0.05
C SER A 52 13.57 -2.79 -0.76
N GLN A 53 13.65 -3.94 -0.07
CA GLN A 53 13.71 -5.22 -0.76
C GLN A 53 12.44 -5.44 -1.58
N PHE A 54 12.57 -5.94 -2.82
CA PHE A 54 11.43 -6.22 -3.71
C PHE A 54 10.33 -7.01 -3.02
N LYS A 55 10.70 -7.96 -2.16
CA LYS A 55 9.73 -8.79 -1.43
C LYS A 55 8.87 -8.01 -0.45
N VAL A 56 9.42 -6.99 0.22
CA VAL A 56 8.67 -6.10 1.12
C VAL A 56 7.66 -5.26 0.34
N ILE A 57 8.01 -4.85 -0.88
CA ILE A 57 7.09 -4.10 -1.75
C ILE A 57 5.90 -4.99 -2.11
N TRP A 58 6.13 -6.23 -2.53
CA TRP A 58 5.07 -7.18 -2.88
C TRP A 58 4.16 -7.55 -1.70
N SER A 59 4.73 -7.87 -0.55
CA SER A 59 3.93 -8.20 0.65
C SER A 59 3.13 -6.99 1.15
N SER A 60 3.72 -5.80 1.08
CA SER A 60 3.05 -4.54 1.43
C SER A 60 1.90 -4.21 0.48
N THR A 61 2.07 -4.43 -0.83
CA THR A 61 1.00 -4.22 -1.82
C THR A 61 -0.14 -5.20 -1.59
N ILE A 62 0.14 -6.48 -1.38
CA ILE A 62 -0.88 -7.50 -1.09
C ILE A 62 -1.62 -7.17 0.21
N GLY A 63 -0.89 -6.78 1.26
CA GLY A 63 -1.49 -6.37 2.54
C GLY A 63 -2.38 -5.13 2.39
N THR A 64 -1.98 -4.14 1.59
CA THR A 64 -2.78 -2.94 1.32
C THR A 64 -4.05 -3.30 0.54
N LEU A 65 -3.95 -4.14 -0.50
CA LEU A 65 -5.11 -4.60 -1.27
C LEU A 65 -6.10 -5.37 -0.39
N ALA A 66 -5.60 -6.29 0.44
CA ALA A 66 -6.43 -7.01 1.39
C ALA A 66 -7.11 -6.05 2.40
N GLY A 67 -6.37 -5.05 2.90
CA GLY A 67 -6.91 -4.01 3.78
C GLY A 67 -8.00 -3.17 3.13
N VAL A 68 -7.85 -2.79 1.85
CA VAL A 68 -8.91 -2.07 1.11
C VAL A 68 -10.16 -2.93 0.97
N LEU A 69 -10.00 -4.20 0.59
CA LEU A 69 -11.13 -5.14 0.45
C LEU A 69 -11.87 -5.33 1.79
N LEU A 70 -11.13 -5.50 2.89
CA LEU A 70 -11.71 -5.64 4.23
C LEU A 70 -12.39 -4.36 4.69
N GLY A 71 -11.76 -3.20 4.51
CA GLY A 71 -12.34 -1.91 4.86
C GLY A 71 -13.61 -1.61 4.09
N TRP A 72 -13.64 -1.97 2.80
CA TRP A 72 -14.83 -1.83 1.97
C TRP A 72 -15.95 -2.79 2.39
N ALA A 73 -15.64 -4.06 2.66
CA ALA A 73 -16.62 -5.04 3.14
C ALA A 73 -17.24 -4.63 4.48
N LEU A 74 -16.42 -4.25 5.45
CA LEU A 74 -16.89 -3.80 6.78
C LEU A 74 -17.69 -2.50 6.68
N GLY A 75 -17.24 -1.53 5.88
CA GLY A 75 -17.96 -0.29 5.64
C GLY A 75 -19.32 -0.50 4.95
N SER A 76 -19.42 -1.49 4.06
CA SER A 76 -20.67 -1.87 3.39
C SER A 76 -21.64 -2.58 4.34
N ILE A 77 -21.14 -3.51 5.17
CA ILE A 77 -21.96 -4.19 6.19
C ILE A 77 -22.55 -3.19 7.17
N TYR A 78 -21.76 -2.22 7.63
CA TYR A 78 -22.23 -1.21 8.57
C TYR A 78 -23.28 -0.27 7.95
N GLN A 79 -23.16 0.02 6.64
CA GLN A 79 -24.18 0.77 5.89
C GLN A 79 -25.56 0.10 5.86
N THR A 80 -25.60 -1.22 5.91
CA THR A 80 -26.86 -1.97 5.86
C THR A 80 -27.58 -2.03 7.21
N ILE A 81 -26.85 -1.87 8.32
CA ILE A 81 -27.37 -2.08 9.69
C ILE A 81 -27.75 -0.76 10.37
N ALA A 82 -27.01 0.32 10.11
CA ALA A 82 -27.20 1.59 10.81
C ALA A 82 -28.19 2.52 10.08
N SER A 83 -29.19 3.01 10.81
CA SER A 83 -30.24 3.89 10.27
C SER A 83 -29.83 5.37 10.19
N ASP A 84 -28.74 5.76 10.88
CA ASP A 84 -28.22 7.13 10.87
C ASP A 84 -27.14 7.30 9.78
N ASN A 85 -27.43 8.12 8.77
CA ASN A 85 -26.62 8.29 7.57
C ASN A 85 -25.27 8.99 7.84
N SER A 86 -25.21 9.89 8.84
CA SER A 86 -23.99 10.64 9.17
C SER A 86 -22.95 9.75 9.85
N THR A 87 -23.37 9.06 10.92
CA THR A 87 -22.53 8.14 11.69
C THR A 87 -22.02 6.99 10.82
N THR A 88 -22.88 6.49 9.93
CA THR A 88 -22.54 5.42 8.99
C THR A 88 -21.46 5.83 7.99
N THR A 89 -21.55 7.05 7.44
CA THR A 89 -20.57 7.56 6.48
C THR A 89 -19.21 7.77 7.15
N PHE A 90 -19.19 8.30 8.37
CA PHE A 90 -17.97 8.44 9.16
C PHE A 90 -17.28 7.09 9.41
N ILE A 91 -18.03 6.09 9.87
CA ILE A 91 -17.51 4.75 10.17
C ILE A 91 -16.99 4.07 8.89
N ARG A 92 -17.68 4.24 7.76
CA ARG A 92 -17.23 3.72 6.47
C ARG A 92 -15.89 4.32 6.04
N ILE A 93 -15.75 5.65 6.12
CA ILE A 93 -14.49 6.33 5.80
C ILE A 93 -13.39 5.90 6.78
N PHE A 94 -13.71 5.77 8.06
CA PHE A 94 -12.78 5.30 9.08
C PHE A 94 -12.23 3.90 8.74
N PHE A 95 -13.09 2.93 8.42
CA PHE A 95 -12.67 1.59 8.02
C PHE A 95 -11.89 1.57 6.70
N LEU A 96 -12.29 2.37 5.72
CA LEU A 96 -11.58 2.53 4.45
C LEU A 96 -10.19 3.15 4.61
N LEU A 97 -9.92 3.91 5.67
CA LEU A 97 -8.60 4.46 5.96
C LEU A 97 -7.75 3.52 6.82
N ILE A 98 -8.32 3.00 7.91
CA ILE A 98 -7.56 2.23 8.90
C ILE A 98 -7.16 0.84 8.39
N MET A 99 -8.03 0.17 7.62
CA MET A 99 -7.76 -1.20 7.17
C MET A 99 -6.63 -1.29 6.14
N PRO A 100 -6.56 -0.43 5.11
CA PRO A 100 -5.39 -0.37 4.22
C PRO A 100 -4.10 -0.01 4.96
N TYR A 101 -4.18 0.90 5.95
CA TYR A 101 -3.02 1.30 6.74
C TYR A 101 -2.47 0.14 7.58
N ILE A 102 -3.33 -0.59 8.28
CA ILE A 102 -2.93 -1.78 9.03
C ILE A 102 -2.41 -2.85 8.06
N GLY A 103 -3.07 -3.06 6.93
CA GLY A 103 -2.64 -4.01 5.90
C GLY A 103 -1.25 -3.69 5.34
N PHE A 104 -0.96 -2.42 5.07
CA PHE A 104 0.36 -1.93 4.69
C PHE A 104 1.39 -2.16 5.81
N LEU A 105 1.06 -1.79 7.05
CA LEU A 105 1.97 -1.96 8.20
C LEU A 105 2.31 -3.43 8.46
N VAL A 106 1.33 -4.32 8.41
CA VAL A 106 1.55 -5.77 8.58
C VAL A 106 2.35 -6.32 7.39
N GLY A 107 2.02 -5.89 6.16
CA GLY A 107 2.73 -6.31 4.96
C GLY A 107 4.20 -5.87 4.93
N THR A 108 4.54 -4.75 5.57
CA THR A 108 5.94 -4.30 5.72
C THR A 108 6.70 -4.99 6.84
N ARG A 109 6.05 -5.40 7.94
CA ARG A 109 6.71 -6.02 9.11
C ARG A 109 6.85 -7.54 9.06
N LYS A 110 5.91 -8.27 8.45
CA LYS A 110 5.92 -9.75 8.40
C LYS A 110 6.56 -10.34 7.14
N PHE A 111 7.66 -9.77 6.66
CA PHE A 111 8.36 -10.33 5.51
C PHE A 111 9.00 -11.71 5.80
N GLU A 112 9.35 -11.98 7.06
CA GLU A 112 10.07 -13.18 7.51
C GLU A 112 9.26 -14.48 7.37
N TRP A 113 7.92 -14.44 7.41
CA TRP A 113 7.07 -15.63 7.21
C TRP A 113 6.98 -16.09 5.75
N LEU A 114 7.44 -15.27 4.80
CA LEU A 114 7.51 -15.62 3.38
C LEU A 114 8.87 -16.22 3.00
N GLU A 115 9.73 -16.53 3.97
CA GLU A 115 10.95 -17.29 3.73
C GLU A 115 10.61 -18.71 3.24
N PRO A 116 11.00 -19.07 1.99
CA PRO A 116 10.78 -20.41 1.46
C PRO A 116 11.28 -21.52 2.40
N PRO A 117 12.46 -21.40 3.07
CA PRO A 117 12.95 -22.43 3.99
C PRO A 117 11.99 -22.76 5.13
N HIS A 118 11.33 -21.77 5.73
CA HIS A 118 10.40 -21.98 6.85
C HIS A 118 9.06 -22.56 6.39
N LEU A 119 8.55 -22.13 5.24
CA LEU A 119 7.35 -22.70 4.63
C LEU A 119 7.58 -24.16 4.19
N PHE A 120 8.74 -24.47 3.59
CA PHE A 120 9.11 -25.83 3.23
C PHE A 120 9.31 -26.73 4.44
N HIS A 121 9.87 -26.22 5.55
CA HIS A 121 9.99 -27.01 6.78
C HIS A 121 8.62 -27.41 7.35
N PHE A 122 7.68 -26.46 7.44
CA PHE A 122 6.33 -26.72 7.96
C PHE A 122 5.52 -27.65 7.04
N PHE A 123 5.69 -27.54 5.72
CA PHE A 123 5.01 -28.41 4.76
C PHE A 123 5.64 -29.82 4.67
N LYS A 124 6.96 -29.92 4.89
CA LYS A 124 7.69 -31.19 4.94
C LYS A 124 7.37 -31.98 6.20
N GLU A 125 7.24 -31.30 7.35
CA GLU A 125 6.88 -31.96 8.62
C GLU A 125 5.48 -32.58 8.57
N LYS A 126 4.53 -31.95 7.84
CA LYS A 126 3.17 -32.49 7.65
C LYS A 126 3.12 -33.72 6.73
N ASN A 127 4.05 -33.87 5.79
CA ASN A 127 4.14 -35.07 4.93
C ASN A 127 4.82 -36.26 5.62
N VAL A 128 5.81 -36.02 6.49
CA VAL A 128 6.50 -37.10 7.22
C VAL A 128 5.59 -37.75 8.27
N LYS A 129 4.71 -36.98 8.92
CA LYS A 129 3.80 -37.52 9.95
C LYS A 129 2.69 -38.42 9.39
N ASN A 130 2.29 -38.23 8.13
CA ASN A 130 1.26 -39.07 7.50
C ASN A 130 1.79 -40.38 6.88
N ALA A 131 3.11 -40.51 6.69
CA ALA A 131 3.71 -41.75 6.18
C ALA A 131 3.99 -42.80 7.27
N GLY A 132 3.98 -42.41 8.56
CA GLY A 132 4.31 -43.28 9.69
C GLY A 132 3.12 -44.02 10.32
N HIS A 133 1.88 -43.77 9.89
CA HIS A 133 0.67 -44.36 10.49
C HIS A 133 0.01 -45.45 9.62
N SER A 134 0.65 -45.91 8.55
CA SER A 134 0.12 -46.98 7.67
C SER A 134 0.80 -48.35 7.87
N TYR A 135 1.58 -48.53 8.94
CA TYR A 135 2.18 -49.81 9.31
C TYR A 135 2.09 -50.05 10.82
N LYS A 136 0.87 -50.15 11.35
CA LYS A 136 0.57 -50.97 12.53
C LYS A 136 -0.83 -51.55 12.40
#